data_AF-G0QS90-F1
#
_entry.id   AF-G0QS90-F1
#
_cell.length_a   1.000
_cell.length_b   1.000
_cell.length_c   1.000
_cell.angle_alpha   90.00
_cell.angle_beta   90.00
_cell.angle_gamma   90.00
#
_symmetry.space_group_name_H-M   'P 1'
#
loop_
_entity.id
_entity.type
_entity.pdbx_description
1 polymer ?
#
loop_
_entity_poly.entity_id
_entity_poly.type
_entity_poly.pdbx_seq_one_letter_code
_entity_poly.pdbx_strand_id
1 'polypeptide(L)'
;MIDIQNATLAGGVAMGTCANIHILPVYSIAIGVISGCVSIYCYAKLQGILERKIRLHDSCGVLNLHGLPGFLGAVFGVIACLGIHQGFDKNNQKEMSLLLEVFLKANESWWNLRQQALIQCEYIFISLGISIITGIFSGIIINYLGKSPKLLFDDNENFRIPSVHYEEADKFYTKIQMLMKQQNFGDNQIGNDENFKKQLLQNLLNSEDKQTQNSINNKKNQVQNDDN
;
A
#
# COMPACT_ATOMS: atom_id res chain seq x y z
N MET A 1 11.24 -1.27 -2.76
CA MET A 1 9.98 -0.88 -3.46
C MET A 1 8.86 -0.59 -2.47
N ILE A 2 8.68 -1.42 -1.43
CA ILE A 2 7.64 -1.28 -0.39
C ILE A 2 7.61 0.13 0.23
N ASP A 3 8.77 0.70 0.58
CA ASP A 3 8.84 2.04 1.17
C ASP A 3 8.24 3.13 0.27
N ILE A 4 8.49 3.06 -1.04
CA ILE A 4 7.95 4.02 -2.01
C ILE A 4 6.45 3.82 -2.18
N GLN A 5 5.96 2.57 -2.24
CA GLN A 5 4.53 2.30 -2.44
C GLN A 5 3.68 2.77 -1.26
N ASN A 6 4.21 2.64 -0.04
CA ASN A 6 3.45 2.92 1.17
C ASN A 6 3.72 4.33 1.70
N ALA A 7 4.98 4.73 1.90
CA ALA A 7 5.28 5.99 2.59
C ALA A 7 4.82 7.23 1.82
N THR A 8 4.67 7.16 0.49
CA THR A 8 4.10 8.26 -0.30
C THR A 8 2.63 8.55 0.05
N LEU A 9 1.90 7.57 0.59
CA LEU A 9 0.51 7.72 1.01
C LEU A 9 0.39 8.32 2.43
N ALA A 10 1.45 8.27 3.24
CA ALA A 10 1.43 8.72 4.64
C ALA A 10 1.10 10.22 4.79
N GLY A 11 1.47 11.04 3.81
CA GLY A 11 1.11 12.45 3.80
C GLY A 11 -0.40 12.69 3.72
N GLY A 12 -1.11 11.90 2.90
CA GLY A 12 -2.57 11.94 2.81
C GLY A 12 -3.24 11.50 4.11
N VAL A 13 -2.72 10.45 4.76
CA VAL A 13 -3.21 9.99 6.06
C VAL A 13 -3.07 11.09 7.13
N ALA A 14 -1.88 11.71 7.23
CA ALA A 14 -1.64 12.76 8.22
C ALA A 14 -2.42 14.05 7.94
N MET A 15 -2.71 14.36 6.67
CA MET A 15 -3.49 15.54 6.30
C MET A 15 -4.99 15.40 6.58
N GLY A 16 -5.50 14.19 6.85
CA GLY A 16 -6.93 13.92 6.97
C GLY A 16 -7.66 14.86 7.95
N THR A 17 -7.11 15.07 9.15
CA THR A 17 -7.73 15.94 10.17
C THR A 17 -7.69 17.43 9.80
N CYS A 18 -6.68 17.85 9.04
CA CYS A 18 -6.47 19.25 8.69
C CYS A 18 -6.99 19.62 7.29
N ALA A 19 -7.49 18.66 6.50
CA ALA A 19 -7.79 18.85 5.08
C ALA A 19 -8.85 19.92 4.82
N ASN A 20 -9.80 20.09 5.73
CA ASN A 20 -10.83 21.13 5.68
C ASN A 20 -10.52 22.33 6.59
N ILE A 21 -9.42 22.30 7.35
CA ILE A 21 -9.01 23.42 8.18
C ILE A 21 -8.24 24.41 7.29
N HIS A 22 -8.57 25.70 7.39
CA HIS A 22 -7.91 26.76 6.64
C HIS A 22 -6.45 26.97 7.11
N ILE A 23 -5.54 26.12 6.65
CA ILE A 23 -4.09 26.24 6.88
C ILE A 23 -3.37 26.72 5.63
N LEU A 24 -2.22 27.39 5.81
CA LEU A 24 -1.40 27.79 4.67
C LEU A 24 -0.85 26.55 3.94
N PRO A 25 -0.73 26.57 2.60
CA PRO A 25 -0.23 25.43 1.82
C PRO A 25 1.15 24.92 2.24
N VAL A 26 2.02 25.80 2.75
CA VAL A 26 3.34 25.43 3.28
C VAL A 26 3.25 24.44 4.44
N TYR A 27 2.22 24.57 5.29
CA TYR A 27 2.01 23.64 6.39
C TYR A 27 1.52 22.27 5.89
N SER A 28 0.66 22.24 4.87
CA SER A 28 0.21 20.98 4.25
C SER A 28 1.39 20.21 3.64
N ILE A 29 2.30 20.91 2.95
CA ILE A 29 3.53 20.32 2.41
C ILE A 29 4.42 19.79 3.55
N ALA A 30 4.60 20.58 4.61
CA ALA A 30 5.41 20.18 5.76
C ALA A 30 4.85 18.92 6.46
N ILE A 31 3.53 18.85 6.69
CA ILE A 31 2.86 17.68 7.26
C ILE A 31 3.11 16.44 6.38
N GLY A 32 2.99 16.58 5.06
CA GLY A 32 3.27 15.52 4.11
C GLY A 32 4.70 14.99 4.19
N VAL A 33 5.69 15.88 4.17
CA VAL A 33 7.12 15.53 4.25
C VAL A 33 7.45 14.86 5.57
N ILE A 34 7.02 15.44 6.70
CA ILE A 34 7.27 14.89 8.04
C ILE A 34 6.66 13.50 8.18
N SER A 35 5.40 13.35 7.77
CA SER A 35 4.69 12.06 7.82
C SER A 35 5.36 10.99 6.96
N GLY A 36 5.78 11.35 5.73
CA GLY A 36 6.53 10.45 4.85
C GLY A 36 7.85 9.99 5.47
N CYS A 37 8.64 10.91 6.04
CA CYS A 37 9.89 10.57 6.73
C CYS A 37 9.67 9.64 7.93
N VAL A 38 8.64 9.92 8.74
CA VAL A 38 8.27 9.06 9.88
C VAL A 38 7.85 7.68 9.39
N SER A 39 7.03 7.59 8.35
CA SER A 39 6.58 6.31 7.79
C SER A 39 7.76 5.47 7.32
N ILE A 40 8.70 6.06 6.55
CA ILE A 40 9.93 5.37 6.10
C ILE A 40 10.75 4.87 7.29
N TYR A 41 10.96 5.71 8.31
CA TYR A 41 11.70 5.31 9.50
C TYR A 41 11.02 4.12 10.21
N CYS A 42 9.69 4.11 10.25
CA CYS A 42 8.93 3.05 10.90
C CYS A 42 9.00 1.72 10.13
N TYR A 43 8.91 1.77 8.80
CA TYR A 43 9.19 0.60 7.94
C TYR A 43 10.62 0.07 8.15
N ALA A 44 11.61 0.97 8.19
CA ALA A 44 13.02 0.58 8.28
C ALA A 44 13.44 0.02 9.64
N LYS A 45 12.82 0.47 10.74
CA LYS A 45 13.25 0.14 12.11
C LYS A 45 12.13 -0.35 13.00
N LEU A 46 11.04 0.41 13.09
CA LEU A 46 9.99 0.15 14.07
C LEU A 46 9.32 -1.21 13.86
N GLN A 47 8.97 -1.54 12.61
CA GLN A 47 8.30 -2.80 12.27
C GLN A 47 9.10 -4.01 12.76
N GLY A 48 10.40 -4.08 12.42
CA GLY A 48 11.27 -5.16 12.88
C GLY A 48 11.56 -5.15 14.39
N ILE A 49 11.40 -4.01 15.07
CA ILE A 49 11.49 -3.95 16.54
C ILE A 49 10.22 -4.53 17.17
N LEU A 50 9.04 -4.17 16.68
CA LEU A 50 7.74 -4.65 17.17
C LEU A 50 7.61 -6.16 16.97
N GLU A 51 7.98 -6.66 15.81
CA GLU A 51 7.95 -8.09 15.52
C GLU A 51 8.86 -8.88 16.48
N ARG A 52 10.09 -8.41 16.72
CA ARG A 52 11.03 -9.14 17.60
C ARG A 52 10.73 -9.01 19.09
N LYS A 53 10.30 -7.83 19.55
CA LYS A 53 10.15 -7.55 20.98
C LYS A 53 8.79 -7.96 21.53
N ILE A 54 7.73 -7.73 20.78
CA ILE A 54 6.34 -7.97 21.23
C ILE A 54 5.59 -8.97 20.36
N ARG A 55 6.28 -9.61 19.38
CA ARG A 55 5.68 -10.60 18.47
C ARG A 55 4.49 -10.05 17.69
N LEU A 56 4.49 -8.74 17.41
CA LEU A 56 3.47 -8.10 16.60
C LEU A 56 3.87 -8.17 15.13
N HIS A 57 3.28 -9.13 14.41
CA HIS A 57 3.51 -9.28 12.98
C HIS A 57 2.52 -8.40 12.21
N ASP A 58 3.05 -7.35 11.57
CA ASP A 58 2.30 -6.42 10.73
C ASP A 58 2.73 -6.63 9.27
N SER A 59 1.96 -7.44 8.53
CA SER A 59 2.36 -7.93 7.20
C SER A 59 2.45 -6.82 6.15
N CYS A 60 1.57 -5.80 6.22
CA CYS A 60 1.58 -4.67 5.30
C CYS A 60 2.24 -3.40 5.89
N GLY A 61 2.63 -3.44 7.16
CA GLY A 61 3.14 -2.27 7.89
C GLY A 61 2.07 -1.19 8.09
N VAL A 62 0.81 -1.59 8.33
CA VAL A 62 -0.31 -0.65 8.50
C VAL A 62 -0.09 0.30 9.68
N LEU A 63 0.66 -0.08 10.70
CA LEU A 63 1.03 0.83 11.79
C LEU A 63 1.95 1.96 11.29
N ASN A 64 2.84 1.67 10.35
CA ASN A 64 3.81 2.63 9.79
C ASN A 64 3.15 3.61 8.82
N LEU A 65 2.10 3.17 8.11
CA LEU A 65 1.38 3.98 7.12
C LEU A 65 0.13 4.65 7.69
N HIS A 66 -0.68 3.93 8.46
CA HIS A 66 -1.96 4.44 8.97
C HIS A 66 -1.85 4.91 10.41
N GLY A 67 -1.33 4.06 11.29
CA GLY A 67 -1.37 4.32 12.73
C GLY A 67 -0.55 5.56 13.15
N LEU A 68 0.76 5.56 12.87
CA LEU A 68 1.63 6.68 13.26
C LEU A 68 1.37 7.96 12.45
N PRO A 69 1.26 7.92 11.11
CA PRO A 69 0.80 9.07 10.34
C PRO A 69 -0.56 9.62 10.77
N GLY A 70 -1.53 8.76 11.10
CA GLY A 70 -2.84 9.18 11.59
C GLY A 70 -2.77 9.85 12.96
N PHE A 71 -1.95 9.31 13.87
CA PHE A 71 -1.68 9.95 15.17
C PHE A 71 -1.04 11.34 14.99
N LEU A 72 -0.03 11.46 14.11
CA LEU A 72 0.57 12.76 13.77
C LEU A 72 -0.46 13.72 13.19
N GLY A 73 -1.32 13.26 12.29
CA GLY A 73 -2.41 14.06 11.73
C GLY A 73 -3.36 14.61 12.78
N ALA A 74 -3.73 13.79 13.77
CA ALA A 74 -4.56 14.25 14.87
C ALA A 74 -3.85 15.32 15.74
N VAL A 75 -2.55 15.14 16.01
CA VAL A 75 -1.72 16.14 16.72
C VAL A 75 -1.63 17.44 15.93
N PHE A 76 -1.40 17.37 14.61
CA PHE A 76 -1.41 18.56 13.75
C PHE A 76 -2.80 19.23 13.73
N GLY A 77 -3.88 18.45 13.80
CA GLY A 77 -5.25 18.97 13.96
C GLY A 77 -5.43 19.80 15.22
N VAL A 78 -4.91 19.33 16.35
CA VAL A 78 -4.91 20.08 17.62
C VAL A 78 -4.13 21.39 17.47
N ILE A 79 -2.94 21.35 16.87
CA ILE A 79 -2.10 22.53 16.64
C ILE A 79 -2.81 23.52 15.70
N ALA A 80 -3.41 23.03 14.62
CA ALA A 80 -4.15 23.84 13.66
C ALA A 80 -5.34 24.55 14.33
N CYS A 81 -6.09 23.85 15.18
CA CYS A 81 -7.18 24.47 15.96
C CYS A 81 -6.69 25.64 16.83
N LEU A 82 -5.53 25.49 17.48
CA LEU A 82 -4.95 26.56 18.30
C LEU A 82 -4.39 27.71 17.45
N GLY A 83 -3.88 27.41 16.26
CA GLY A 83 -3.32 28.39 15.31
C GLY A 83 -4.36 29.35 14.72
N ILE A 84 -5.63 28.94 14.62
CA ILE A 84 -6.74 29.78 14.11
C ILE A 84 -6.95 31.05 14.95
N HIS A 85 -6.51 31.04 16.22
CA HIS A 85 -6.75 32.13 17.16
C HIS A 85 -6.16 33.49 16.74
N GLN A 86 -5.12 33.52 15.89
CA GLN A 86 -4.38 34.75 15.63
C GLN A 86 -5.08 35.78 14.73
N GLY A 87 -6.25 35.48 14.17
CA GLY A 87 -6.93 36.42 13.27
C GLY A 87 -8.44 36.23 13.11
N PHE A 88 -9.10 35.51 14.01
CA PHE A 88 -10.53 35.23 13.92
C PHE A 88 -11.35 36.24 14.75
N ASP A 89 -12.14 37.07 14.07
CA ASP A 89 -13.13 37.96 14.67
C ASP A 89 -14.52 37.31 14.62
N LYS A 90 -15.09 37.03 15.80
CA LYS A 90 -16.45 36.48 15.94
C LYS A 90 -17.52 37.41 15.34
N ASN A 91 -17.24 38.71 15.22
CA ASN A 91 -18.18 39.69 14.67
C ASN A 91 -18.15 39.74 13.13
N ASN A 92 -17.12 39.17 12.50
CA ASN A 92 -17.05 39.09 11.06
C ASN A 92 -17.87 37.89 10.56
N GLN A 93 -19.04 38.17 9.97
CA GLN A 93 -19.97 37.16 9.48
C GLN A 93 -19.32 36.18 8.48
N LYS A 94 -18.38 36.65 7.65
CA LYS A 94 -17.66 35.80 6.69
C LYS A 94 -16.72 34.84 7.41
N GLU A 95 -15.94 35.33 8.36
CA GLU A 95 -15.03 34.47 9.13
C GLU A 95 -15.81 33.45 9.94
N MET A 96 -16.89 33.86 10.63
CA MET A 96 -17.76 32.94 11.36
C MET A 96 -18.34 31.85 10.45
N SER A 97 -18.75 32.19 9.22
CA SER A 97 -19.26 31.20 8.26
C SER A 97 -18.21 30.16 7.86
N LEU A 98 -16.97 30.57 7.63
CA LEU A 98 -15.85 29.67 7.32
C LEU A 98 -15.52 28.77 8.52
N LEU A 99 -15.58 29.31 9.73
CA LEU A 99 -15.27 28.54 10.92
C LEU A 99 -16.36 27.50 11.21
N LEU A 100 -17.63 27.81 10.94
CA LEU A 100 -18.75 26.87 11.07
C LEU A 100 -18.70 25.72 10.05
N GLU A 101 -18.08 25.92 8.88
CA GLU A 101 -17.85 24.85 7.89
C GLU A 101 -16.94 23.74 8.45
N VAL A 102 -16.02 24.11 9.34
CA VAL A 102 -15.05 23.19 9.96
C VAL A 102 -15.54 22.74 11.35
N PHE A 103 -16.04 23.68 12.16
CA PHE A 103 -16.47 23.47 13.54
C PHE A 103 -17.93 23.87 13.70
N LEU A 104 -18.83 22.92 13.45
CA LEU A 104 -20.29 23.12 13.52
C LEU A 104 -20.78 23.69 14.85
N LYS A 105 -20.06 23.44 15.95
CA LYS A 105 -20.40 23.89 17.30
C LYS A 105 -19.84 25.27 17.65
N ALA A 106 -19.24 25.99 16.70
CA ALA A 106 -18.54 27.22 17.01
C ALA A 106 -19.41 28.41 17.45
N ASN A 107 -20.70 28.37 17.09
CA ASN A 107 -21.67 29.37 17.52
C ASN A 107 -22.21 29.12 18.94
N GLU A 108 -21.87 27.98 19.55
CA GLU A 108 -22.33 27.64 20.90
C GLU A 108 -21.61 28.50 21.96
N SER A 109 -22.34 28.85 23.02
CA SER A 109 -21.85 29.76 24.07
C SER A 109 -20.65 29.21 24.84
N TRP A 110 -20.61 27.89 25.05
CA TRP A 110 -19.52 27.23 25.75
C TRP A 110 -18.27 27.16 24.87
N TRP A 111 -18.43 27.07 23.55
CA TRP A 111 -17.38 26.71 22.62
C TRP A 111 -16.31 27.81 22.46
N ASN A 112 -15.06 27.37 22.46
CA ASN A 112 -13.92 28.16 22.03
C ASN A 112 -12.80 27.26 21.47
N LEU A 113 -11.82 27.88 20.82
CA LEU A 113 -10.71 27.18 20.17
C LEU A 113 -9.90 26.28 21.12
N ARG A 114 -9.71 26.71 22.38
CA ARG A 114 -8.98 25.91 23.37
C ARG A 114 -9.77 24.65 23.73
N GLN A 115 -11.08 24.77 23.93
CA GLN A 115 -11.93 23.61 24.16
C GLN A 115 -12.00 22.70 22.93
N GLN A 116 -12.08 23.25 21.72
CA GLN A 116 -12.05 22.44 20.50
C GLN A 116 -10.76 21.63 20.40
N ALA A 117 -9.61 22.24 20.71
CA ALA A 117 -8.33 21.56 20.75
C ALA A 117 -8.29 20.45 21.83
N LEU A 118 -8.86 20.70 23.01
CA LEU A 118 -8.99 19.68 24.06
C LEU A 118 -9.89 18.52 23.65
N ILE A 119 -11.02 18.81 22.99
CA ILE A 119 -11.92 17.78 22.45
C ILE A 119 -11.18 16.93 21.40
N GLN A 120 -10.41 17.54 20.49
CA GLN A 120 -9.59 16.80 19.53
C GLN A 120 -8.56 15.89 20.23
N CYS A 121 -7.87 16.38 21.27
CA CYS A 121 -6.98 15.56 22.09
C CYS A 121 -7.69 14.38 22.74
N GLU A 122 -8.88 14.61 23.30
CA GLU A 122 -9.68 13.57 23.95
C GLU A 122 -10.07 12.46 22.95
N TYR A 123 -10.49 12.85 21.74
CA TYR A 123 -10.84 11.89 20.69
C TYR A 123 -9.68 11.00 20.26
N ILE A 124 -8.42 11.47 20.34
CA ILE A 124 -7.24 10.61 20.07
C ILE A 124 -7.22 9.42 21.03
N PHE A 125 -7.42 9.66 22.32
CA PHE A 125 -7.41 8.61 23.34
C PHE A 125 -8.65 7.71 23.26
N ILE A 126 -9.82 8.29 22.97
CA ILE A 126 -11.05 7.52 22.78
C ILE A 126 -10.90 6.58 21.57
N SER A 127 -10.47 7.10 20.42
CA SER A 127 -10.25 6.29 19.20
C SER A 127 -9.22 5.20 19.44
N LEU A 128 -8.10 5.51 20.10
CA LEU A 128 -7.08 4.52 20.43
C LEU A 128 -7.64 3.43 21.35
N GLY A 129 -8.33 3.81 22.43
CA GLY A 129 -8.94 2.87 23.37
C GLY A 129 -9.96 1.94 22.70
N ILE A 130 -10.88 2.50 21.91
CA ILE A 130 -11.88 1.70 21.18
C ILE A 130 -11.19 0.76 20.19
N SER A 131 -10.19 1.22 19.44
CA SER A 131 -9.50 0.39 18.44
C SER A 131 -8.75 -0.79 19.05
N ILE A 132 -8.10 -0.61 20.21
CA ILE A 132 -7.38 -1.68 20.90
C ILE A 132 -8.37 -2.69 21.48
N ILE A 133 -9.40 -2.22 22.17
CA ILE A 133 -10.39 -3.09 22.81
C ILE A 133 -11.13 -3.92 21.76
N THR A 134 -11.62 -3.28 20.70
CA THR A 134 -12.34 -3.98 19.64
C THR A 134 -11.41 -4.90 18.83
N GLY A 135 -10.17 -4.49 18.55
CA GLY A 135 -9.17 -5.32 17.89
C GLY A 135 -8.82 -6.60 18.66
N ILE A 136 -8.60 -6.50 19.98
CA ILE A 136 -8.36 -7.67 20.85
C ILE A 136 -9.59 -8.58 20.85
N PHE A 137 -10.78 -8.02 21.02
CA PHE A 137 -12.02 -8.79 21.04
C PHE A 137 -12.25 -9.54 19.71
N SER A 138 -12.11 -8.85 18.58
CA SER A 138 -12.20 -9.46 17.25
C SER A 138 -11.13 -10.53 17.04
N GLY A 139 -9.90 -10.30 17.51
CA GLY A 139 -8.82 -11.29 17.45
C GLY A 139 -9.13 -12.57 18.22
N ILE A 140 -9.71 -12.45 19.42
CA ILE A 140 -10.14 -13.61 20.23
C ILE A 140 -11.24 -14.40 19.51
N ILE A 141 -12.22 -13.71 18.91
CA ILE A 141 -13.29 -14.36 18.15
C ILE A 141 -12.72 -15.13 16.95
N ILE A 142 -11.84 -14.52 16.17
CA ILE A 142 -11.22 -15.15 15.00
C ILE A 142 -10.33 -16.32 15.44
N ASN A 143 -9.63 -16.21 16.56
CA ASN A 143 -8.82 -17.31 17.08
C ASN A 143 -9.67 -18.53 17.51
N TYR A 144 -10.90 -18.30 17.99
CA TYR A 144 -11.80 -19.39 18.39
C TYR A 144 -12.58 -20.01 17.23
N LEU A 145 -13.06 -19.18 16.29
CA LEU A 145 -13.91 -19.62 15.18
C LEU A 145 -13.13 -19.93 13.89
N GLY A 146 -11.96 -19.33 13.72
CA GLY A 146 -11.18 -19.36 12.50
C GLY A 146 -10.33 -20.63 12.38
N LYS A 147 -10.06 -21.02 11.13
CA LYS A 147 -9.06 -22.05 10.80
C LYS A 147 -7.79 -21.32 10.39
N SER A 148 -6.72 -21.53 11.15
CA SER A 148 -5.41 -20.98 10.78
C SER A 148 -4.87 -21.72 9.56
N PRO A 149 -4.32 -21.02 8.55
CA PRO A 149 -3.69 -21.66 7.41
C PRO A 149 -2.47 -22.46 7.85
N LYS A 150 -2.15 -23.53 7.10
CA LYS A 150 -0.96 -24.37 7.36
C LYS A 150 0.32 -23.66 6.97
N LEU A 151 0.27 -22.89 5.88
CA LEU A 151 1.37 -22.08 5.39
C LEU A 151 0.89 -20.64 5.17
N LEU A 152 1.59 -19.69 5.77
CA LEU A 152 1.26 -18.28 5.62
C LEU A 152 1.71 -17.79 4.23
N PHE A 153 0.89 -16.91 3.64
CA PHE A 153 1.16 -16.30 2.33
C PHE A 153 1.25 -17.29 1.16
N ASP A 154 0.59 -18.45 1.28
CA ASP A 154 0.45 -19.43 0.20
C ASP A 154 -1.00 -19.51 -0.27
N ASP A 155 -1.21 -19.22 -1.56
CA ASP A 155 -2.53 -19.25 -2.18
C ASP A 155 -3.06 -20.68 -2.39
N ASN A 156 -2.22 -21.72 -2.34
CA ASN A 156 -2.60 -23.11 -2.63
C ASN A 156 -3.69 -23.67 -1.72
N GLU A 157 -3.76 -23.20 -0.47
CA GLU A 157 -4.76 -23.68 0.49
C GLU A 157 -6.17 -23.19 0.14
N ASN A 158 -6.27 -22.02 -0.49
CA ASN A 158 -7.54 -21.37 -0.81
C ASN A 158 -7.90 -21.42 -2.30
N PHE A 159 -6.89 -21.54 -3.17
CA PHE A 159 -7.03 -21.48 -4.62
C PHE A 159 -6.35 -22.66 -5.28
N ARG A 160 -6.93 -23.11 -6.39
CA ARG A 160 -6.22 -24.03 -7.30
C ARG A 160 -5.22 -23.22 -8.11
N ILE A 161 -3.94 -23.38 -7.81
CA ILE A 161 -2.88 -22.71 -8.57
C ILE A 161 -2.65 -23.47 -9.88
N PRO A 162 -2.63 -22.79 -11.04
CA PRO A 162 -2.26 -23.42 -12.30
C PRO A 162 -0.79 -23.87 -12.24
N SER A 163 -0.49 -25.05 -12.78
CA SER A 163 0.87 -25.57 -12.91
C SER A 163 1.62 -24.83 -14.02
N VAL A 164 1.94 -23.56 -13.78
CA VAL A 164 2.76 -22.75 -14.67
C VAL A 164 4.22 -22.98 -14.29
N HIS A 165 4.94 -23.76 -15.11
CA HIS A 165 6.39 -23.75 -15.05
C HIS A 165 6.86 -22.45 -15.71
N TYR A 166 7.28 -21.49 -14.89
CA TYR A 166 8.05 -20.36 -15.40
C TYR A 166 9.36 -20.91 -15.97
N GLU A 167 9.62 -20.72 -17.27
CA GLU A 167 10.97 -20.89 -17.80
C GLU A 167 11.86 -19.90 -17.04
N GLU A 168 12.87 -20.41 -16.32
CA GLU A 168 13.88 -19.58 -15.69
C GLU A 168 14.42 -18.58 -16.73
N ALA A 169 14.52 -17.30 -16.36
CA ALA A 169 14.91 -16.25 -17.29
C ALA A 169 16.21 -16.59 -18.05
N ASP A 170 17.13 -17.30 -17.39
CA ASP A 170 18.39 -17.76 -17.98
C ASP A 170 18.20 -18.75 -19.15
N LYS A 171 17.18 -19.63 -19.08
CA LYS A 171 16.82 -20.53 -20.18
C LYS A 171 16.24 -19.76 -21.36
N PHE A 172 15.44 -18.73 -21.07
CA PHE A 172 14.90 -17.84 -22.11
C PHE A 172 16.01 -17.06 -22.83
N TYR A 173 16.97 -16.47 -22.09
CA TYR A 173 18.13 -15.80 -22.68
C TYR A 173 19.00 -16.73 -23.51
N THR A 174 19.23 -17.95 -23.01
CA THR A 174 20.01 -18.97 -23.74
C THR A 174 19.31 -19.37 -25.04
N LYS A 175 17.98 -19.54 -25.01
CA LYS A 175 17.15 -19.85 -26.18
C LYS A 175 17.21 -18.72 -27.22
N ILE A 176 17.15 -17.46 -26.78
CA ILE A 176 17.32 -16.29 -27.66
C ILE A 176 18.72 -16.30 -28.31
N GLN A 177 19.78 -16.51 -27.54
CA GLN A 177 21.15 -16.54 -28.09
C GLN A 177 21.36 -17.69 -29.08
N MET A 178 20.80 -18.87 -28.80
CA MET A 178 20.85 -20.02 -29.70
C MET A 178 20.11 -19.75 -31.01
N LEU A 179 18.93 -19.11 -30.95
CA LEU A 179 18.17 -18.72 -32.14
C LEU A 179 18.88 -17.65 -32.97
N MET A 180 19.49 -16.66 -32.32
CA MET A 180 20.33 -15.65 -33.01
C MET A 180 21.51 -16.31 -33.74
N LYS A 181 22.15 -17.30 -33.10
CA LYS A 181 23.30 -18.03 -33.67
C LYS A 181 22.90 -18.95 -34.83
N GLN A 182 21.74 -19.60 -34.76
CA GLN A 182 21.24 -20.47 -35.83
C GLN A 182 20.92 -19.74 -37.13
N GLN A 183 20.61 -18.44 -37.08
CA GLN A 183 20.29 -17.66 -38.27
C GLN A 183 21.50 -16.90 -38.86
N ASN A 184 22.74 -17.16 -38.41
CA ASN A 184 23.95 -16.51 -38.94
C ASN A 184 23.89 -14.96 -38.94
N PHE A 185 23.15 -14.36 -38.01
CA PHE A 185 23.11 -12.90 -37.88
C PHE A 185 24.38 -12.42 -37.18
N GLY A 186 25.29 -11.80 -37.95
CA GLY A 186 26.51 -11.21 -37.42
C GLY A 186 26.22 -9.99 -36.53
N ASP A 187 27.07 -9.77 -35.53
CA ASP A 187 26.95 -8.78 -34.43
C ASP A 187 26.74 -7.31 -34.85
N ASN A 188 26.77 -7.00 -36.15
CA ASN A 188 26.70 -5.64 -36.69
C ASN A 188 25.27 -5.13 -37.02
N GLN A 189 24.20 -5.86 -36.70
CA GLN A 189 22.80 -5.42 -36.90
C GLN A 189 22.02 -5.15 -35.59
N ILE A 190 22.72 -4.90 -34.48
CA ILE A 190 22.10 -4.67 -33.15
C ILE A 190 21.46 -3.26 -33.05
N GLY A 191 21.52 -2.44 -34.11
CA GLY A 191 20.98 -1.08 -34.13
C GLY A 191 19.49 -1.01 -34.41
N ASN A 192 18.67 -0.83 -33.37
CA ASN A 192 17.35 -0.17 -33.36
C ASN A 192 16.29 -0.54 -34.42
N ASP A 193 16.39 -1.68 -35.11
CA ASP A 193 15.36 -2.06 -36.08
C ASP A 193 14.16 -2.72 -35.38
N GLU A 194 13.07 -1.96 -35.24
CA GLU A 194 11.78 -2.40 -34.69
C GLU A 194 11.22 -3.64 -35.41
N ASN A 195 11.48 -3.75 -36.71
CA ASN A 195 10.99 -4.88 -37.50
C ASN A 195 11.74 -6.17 -37.15
N PHE A 196 13.04 -6.07 -36.82
CA PHE A 196 13.84 -7.20 -36.35
C PHE A 196 13.32 -7.75 -35.03
N LYS A 197 13.00 -6.89 -34.06
CA LYS A 197 12.43 -7.31 -32.78
C LYS A 197 11.08 -8.00 -32.94
N LYS A 198 10.21 -7.48 -33.82
CA LYS A 198 8.89 -8.08 -34.10
C LYS A 198 9.02 -9.45 -34.76
N GLN A 199 9.94 -9.61 -35.70
CA GLN A 199 10.16 -10.90 -36.37
C GLN A 199 10.73 -11.96 -35.42
N LEU A 200 11.64 -11.57 -34.53
CA LEU A 200 12.18 -12.47 -33.49
C LEU A 200 11.08 -12.90 -32.50
N LEU A 201 10.28 -11.95 -32.01
CA LEU A 201 9.14 -12.21 -31.13
C LEU A 201 8.11 -13.14 -31.77
N GLN A 202 7.80 -12.94 -33.05
CA GLN A 202 6.81 -13.76 -33.75
C GLN A 202 7.31 -15.19 -33.98
N ASN A 203 8.61 -15.36 -34.22
CA ASN A 203 9.22 -16.69 -34.32
C ASN A 203 9.29 -17.40 -32.95
N LEU A 204 9.52 -16.66 -31.86
CA LEU A 204 9.46 -17.20 -30.49
C LEU A 204 8.05 -17.72 -30.18
N LEU A 205 7.02 -16.90 -30.42
CA LEU A 205 5.62 -17.27 -30.22
C LEU A 205 5.24 -18.52 -31.03
N ASN A 206 5.61 -18.56 -32.31
CA ASN A 206 5.35 -19.72 -33.18
C ASN A 206 6.09 -21.00 -32.71
N SER A 207 7.25 -20.86 -32.07
CA SER A 207 8.01 -21.99 -31.53
C SER A 207 7.38 -22.55 -30.25
N GLU A 208 6.84 -21.67 -29.40
CA GLU A 208 6.15 -22.03 -28.16
C GLU A 208 4.79 -22.67 -28.44
N ASP A 209 4.03 -22.16 -29.41
CA ASP A 209 2.75 -22.75 -29.83
C ASP A 209 2.93 -24.20 -30.31
N LYS A 210 4.00 -24.46 -31.07
CA LYS A 210 4.34 -25.82 -31.54
C LYS A 210 4.74 -26.74 -30.39
N GLN A 211 5.54 -26.27 -29.43
CA GLN A 211 5.93 -27.07 -28.26
C GLN A 211 4.72 -27.37 -27.37
N THR A 212 3.85 -26.39 -27.17
CA THR A 212 2.64 -26.51 -26.35
C THR A 212 1.66 -27.50 -27.00
N GLN A 213 1.40 -27.39 -28.31
CA GLN A 213 0.56 -28.34 -29.04
C GLN A 213 1.12 -29.78 -29.01
N ASN A 214 2.44 -29.94 -29.16
CA ASN A 214 3.08 -31.27 -29.07
C ASN A 214 2.98 -31.86 -27.65
N SER A 215 3.11 -31.05 -26.61
CA SER A 215 2.95 -31.50 -25.21
C SER A 215 1.51 -31.93 -24.91
N ILE A 216 0.53 -31.21 -25.46
CA ILE A 216 -0.90 -31.54 -25.32
C ILE A 216 -1.22 -32.84 -26.06
N ASN A 217 -0.70 -33.02 -27.28
CA ASN A 217 -0.90 -34.24 -28.06
C ASN A 217 -0.23 -35.46 -27.39
N ASN A 218 0.96 -35.30 -26.81
CA ASN A 218 1.62 -36.37 -26.07
C ASN A 218 0.87 -36.76 -24.78
N LYS A 219 0.32 -35.78 -24.05
CA LYS A 219 -0.54 -36.08 -22.88
C LYS A 219 -1.84 -36.77 -23.27
N LYS A 220 -2.48 -36.37 -24.37
CA LYS A 220 -3.67 -37.07 -24.90
C LYS A 220 -3.36 -38.52 -25.28
N ASN A 221 -2.22 -38.78 -25.90
CA ASN A 221 -1.78 -40.14 -26.27
C ASN A 221 -1.39 -41.00 -25.05
N GLN A 222 -0.93 -40.41 -23.95
CA GLN A 222 -0.69 -41.14 -22.70
C GLN A 222 -2.00 -41.54 -22.01
N VAL A 223 -2.96 -40.61 -21.93
CA VAL A 223 -4.29 -40.89 -21.34
C VAL A 223 -5.04 -41.98 -22.14
N GLN A 224 -4.90 -42.02 -23.47
CA GLN A 224 -5.50 -43.07 -24.30
C GLN A 224 -4.86 -44.47 -24.17
N ASN A 225 -3.63 -44.57 -23.66
CA ASN A 225 -2.95 -45.85 -23.44
C ASN A 225 -3.14 -46.42 -22.03
N ASP A 226 -3.57 -45.60 -21.07
CA ASP A 226 -3.86 -46.03 -19.69
C ASP A 226 -5.32 -46.53 -19.52
N ASP A 227 -6.17 -46.37 -20.55
CA ASP A 227 -7.59 -46.79 -20.59
C ASP A 227 -7.84 -48.12 -21.33
N ASN A 228 -6.79 -48.88 -21.69
CA ASN A 228 -6.84 -50.26 -22.26
C ASN A 228 -6.16 -51.27 -21.34
#